data_AF-A0A2A2LB38-F1
#
_entry.id   AF-A0A2A2LB38-F1
#
_cell.length_a   1.000
_cell.length_b   1.000
_cell.length_c   1.000
_cell.angle_alpha   90.00
_cell.angle_beta   90.00
_cell.angle_gamma   90.00
#
_symmetry.space_group_name_H-M   'P 1'
#
loop_
_entity.id
_entity.type
_entity.pdbx_description
1 polymer ?
#
loop_
_entity_poly.entity_id
_entity_poly.type
_entity_poly.pdbx_seq_one_letter_code
_entity_poly.pdbx_strand_id
1 'polypeptide(L)'
;MSGGKKRGRASKEKQTPSTSQTSTSSVNDEEDEAGAWDCSVCTFRNKFEAFSCLMCETRKGTSTRKPRLNDNIVAVQKTVHDFTPQPQHWFSIEFTKLARINIEWKHEEQSRHNESVRVEVERKNHTDS
;
A
#
# COMPACT_ATOMS: atom_id res chain seq x y z
N MET A 1 10.07 13.08 59.36
CA MET A 1 9.98 14.37 58.66
C MET A 1 10.59 14.20 57.27
N SER A 2 9.78 13.87 56.27
CA SER A 2 10.27 13.67 54.89
C SER A 2 9.39 14.47 53.93
N GLY A 3 9.82 15.71 53.66
CA GLY A 3 9.15 16.65 52.77
C GLY A 3 9.44 16.32 51.30
N GLY A 4 8.41 15.90 50.57
CA GLY A 4 8.44 15.75 49.12
C GLY A 4 8.23 17.09 48.40
N LYS A 5 9.21 17.47 47.57
CA LYS A 5 9.17 18.67 46.71
C LYS A 5 8.09 18.54 45.62
N LYS A 6 7.09 19.42 45.67
CA LYS A 6 6.07 19.61 44.62
C LYS A 6 6.72 20.20 43.36
N ARG A 7 6.49 19.61 42.18
CA ARG A 7 6.74 20.27 40.88
C ARG A 7 5.41 20.81 40.38
N GLY A 8 5.22 22.12 40.45
CA GLY A 8 4.12 22.81 39.80
C GLY A 8 4.41 22.93 38.29
N ARG A 9 3.45 22.54 37.45
CA ARG A 9 3.50 22.80 36.01
C ARG A 9 2.63 24.04 35.75
N ALA A 10 3.29 25.18 35.54
CA ALA A 10 2.60 26.42 35.17
C ALA A 10 2.02 26.28 33.76
N SER A 11 0.70 26.46 33.65
CA SER A 11 0.01 26.68 32.40
C SER A 11 0.39 28.06 31.87
N LYS A 12 0.85 28.15 30.62
CA LYS A 12 0.97 29.43 29.91
C LYS A 12 0.18 29.35 28.62
N GLU A 13 -1.12 29.60 28.78
CA GLU A 13 -1.98 30.12 27.73
C GLU A 13 -1.37 31.42 27.20
N LYS A 14 -1.12 31.51 25.89
CA LYS A 14 -0.93 32.81 25.25
C LYS A 14 -1.75 32.84 23.97
N GLN A 15 -2.71 33.74 24.00
CA GLN A 15 -3.68 34.06 22.97
C GLN A 15 -3.03 34.56 21.67
N THR A 16 -3.82 34.35 20.63
CA THR A 16 -3.85 34.86 19.24
C THR A 16 -3.28 36.26 18.96
N PRO A 17 -2.91 36.50 17.69
CA PRO A 17 -3.23 37.73 17.00
C PRO A 17 -4.22 37.47 15.85
N SER A 18 -5.32 38.22 15.85
CA SER A 18 -6.26 38.38 14.74
C SER A 18 -5.76 39.45 13.76
N THR A 19 -6.34 39.52 12.55
CA THR A 19 -6.20 40.58 11.51
C THR A 19 -5.06 40.29 10.50
N SER A 20 -5.23 40.13 9.18
CA SER A 20 -6.27 40.59 8.24
C SER A 20 -6.44 39.60 7.08
N GLN A 21 -7.67 39.49 6.60
CA GLN A 21 -7.98 39.01 5.26
C GLN A 21 -7.43 40.02 4.23
N THR A 22 -6.73 39.54 3.20
CA THR A 22 -6.51 40.27 1.95
C THR A 22 -6.71 39.27 0.83
N SER A 23 -7.77 39.48 0.05
CA SER A 23 -8.10 38.76 -1.15
C SER A 23 -7.21 39.22 -2.31
N THR A 24 -7.08 38.32 -3.29
CA THR A 24 -6.50 38.48 -4.64
C THR A 24 -4.96 38.37 -4.74
N SER A 25 -4.50 37.16 -5.03
CA SER A 25 -3.66 36.98 -6.22
C SER A 25 -3.92 35.58 -6.76
N SER A 26 -4.42 35.54 -7.99
CA SER A 26 -4.41 34.36 -8.84
C SER A 26 -2.95 33.98 -9.06
N VAL A 27 -2.53 32.86 -8.51
CA VAL A 27 -1.17 32.33 -8.72
C VAL A 27 -1.31 30.93 -9.29
N ASN A 28 -1.24 30.87 -10.62
CA ASN A 28 -0.78 29.77 -11.46
C ASN A 28 -0.90 28.36 -10.87
N ASP A 29 -1.99 27.65 -11.18
CA ASP A 29 -2.23 26.23 -10.84
C ASP A 29 -1.33 25.23 -11.63
N GLU A 30 -0.35 25.69 -12.40
CA GLU A 30 0.40 24.83 -13.34
C GLU A 30 1.81 24.43 -12.87
N GLU A 31 2.32 24.99 -11.75
CA GLU A 31 3.61 24.58 -11.15
C GLU A 31 3.46 23.72 -9.87
N ASP A 32 2.22 23.54 -9.37
CA ASP A 32 1.93 22.84 -8.10
C ASP A 32 2.15 21.30 -8.18
N GLU A 33 2.34 20.74 -9.38
CA GLU A 33 2.49 19.30 -9.60
C GLU A 33 3.92 18.78 -9.37
N ALA A 34 4.96 19.61 -9.52
CA ALA A 34 6.35 19.16 -9.53
C ALA A 34 6.90 18.76 -8.14
N GLY A 35 6.12 18.98 -7.07
CA GLY A 35 6.53 18.63 -5.70
C GLY A 35 5.41 18.07 -4.81
N ALA A 36 4.22 17.81 -5.32
CA ALA A 36 3.17 17.26 -4.46
C ALA A 36 3.51 15.85 -3.95
N TRP A 37 3.10 15.53 -2.71
CA TRP A 37 3.35 14.24 -2.07
C TRP A 37 2.05 13.57 -1.63
N ASP A 38 2.00 12.25 -1.80
CA ASP A 38 0.82 11.47 -1.43
C ASP A 38 0.93 10.99 0.02
N CYS A 39 -0.15 11.15 0.77
CA CYS A 39 -0.19 10.72 2.17
C CYS A 39 -0.20 9.19 2.29
N SER A 40 0.73 8.61 3.05
CA SER A 40 0.78 7.17 3.29
C SER A 40 -0.38 6.61 4.14
N VAL A 41 -1.18 7.49 4.75
CA VAL A 41 -2.30 7.11 5.62
C VAL A 41 -3.65 7.22 4.90
N CYS A 42 -3.92 8.34 4.22
CA CYS A 42 -5.22 8.60 3.61
C CYS A 42 -5.16 8.84 2.08
N THR A 43 -4.00 8.64 1.47
CA THR A 43 -3.73 8.80 0.02
C THR A 43 -4.04 10.17 -0.58
N PHE A 44 -4.37 11.17 0.25
CA PHE A 44 -4.58 12.54 -0.20
C PHE A 44 -3.27 13.16 -0.72
N ARG A 45 -3.36 13.86 -1.85
CA ARG A 45 -2.23 14.53 -2.51
C ARG A 45 -2.02 15.93 -1.93
N ASN A 46 -0.96 16.08 -1.14
CA ASN A 46 -0.61 17.32 -0.44
C ASN A 46 0.39 18.15 -1.25
N LYS A 47 0.37 19.47 -1.07
CA LYS A 47 1.39 20.38 -1.62
C LYS A 47 2.80 20.08 -1.07
N PHE A 48 3.85 20.36 -1.84
CA PHE A 48 5.24 20.12 -1.44
C PHE A 48 5.62 20.79 -0.11
N GLU A 49 5.15 22.03 0.07
CA GLU A 49 5.42 22.88 1.24
C GLU A 49 4.71 22.40 2.51
N ALA A 50 3.69 21.54 2.37
CA ALA A 50 2.94 21.03 3.51
C ALA A 50 3.76 20.02 4.31
N PHE A 51 4.02 20.33 5.59
CA PHE A 51 4.72 19.44 6.52
C PHE A 51 3.80 18.36 7.15
N SER A 52 2.48 18.53 7.01
CA SER A 52 1.45 17.59 7.47
C SER A 52 0.33 17.51 6.45
N CYS A 53 -0.34 16.36 6.42
CA CYS A 53 -1.47 16.12 5.54
C CYS A 53 -2.66 17.00 5.92
N LEU A 54 -3.32 17.64 4.95
CA LEU A 54 -4.48 18.49 5.21
C LEU A 54 -5.74 17.70 5.59
N MET A 55 -5.88 16.48 5.06
CA MET A 55 -7.05 15.63 5.31
C MET A 55 -7.00 14.89 6.67
N CYS A 56 -5.84 14.38 7.06
CA CYS A 56 -5.70 13.48 8.22
C CYS A 56 -4.62 13.93 9.22
N GLU A 57 -4.05 15.13 9.05
CA GLU A 57 -3.05 15.76 9.93
C GLU A 57 -1.75 14.95 10.14
N THR A 58 -1.58 13.85 9.42
CA THR A 58 -0.39 12.99 9.51
C THR A 58 0.83 13.71 8.95
N ARG A 59 1.95 13.71 9.68
CA ARG A 59 3.19 14.36 9.24
C ARG A 59 3.81 13.69 8.01
N LYS A 60 4.39 14.51 7.14
CA LYS A 60 5.21 14.05 6.01
C LYS A 60 6.35 13.16 6.53
N GLY A 61 6.42 11.93 6.01
CA GLY A 61 7.39 10.93 6.45
C GLY A 61 8.83 11.40 6.18
N THR A 62 9.59 11.63 7.25
CA THR A 62 11.02 11.99 7.19
C THR A 62 11.89 11.00 7.97
N SER A 63 11.43 9.76 8.16
CA SER A 63 12.24 8.75 8.84
C SER A 63 13.40 8.30 7.96
N THR A 64 14.48 9.07 7.96
CA THR A 64 15.79 8.74 7.38
C THR A 64 16.58 7.77 8.26
N ARG A 65 16.08 7.42 9.45
CA ARG A 65 16.73 6.42 10.29
C ARG A 65 16.59 5.05 9.65
N LYS A 66 17.73 4.42 9.35
CA LYS A 66 17.81 2.99 9.07
C LYS A 66 17.06 2.27 10.21
N PRO A 67 15.98 1.51 9.93
CA PRO A 67 15.29 0.77 10.96
C PRO A 67 16.30 -0.16 11.63
N ARG A 68 16.61 0.12 12.90
CA ARG A 68 17.37 -0.79 13.75
C ARG A 68 16.35 -1.81 14.25
N LEU A 69 16.27 -2.95 13.57
CA LEU A 69 15.45 -4.04 14.06
C LEU A 69 16.07 -4.55 15.37
N ASN A 70 15.22 -4.85 16.34
CA ASN A 70 15.66 -5.47 17.58
C ASN A 70 16.04 -6.92 17.29
N ASP A 71 17.26 -7.32 17.62
CA ASP A 71 17.77 -8.69 17.37
C ASP A 71 16.85 -9.75 18.00
N ASN A 72 16.21 -9.43 19.13
CA ASN A 72 15.23 -10.31 19.76
C ASN A 72 14.00 -10.55 18.87
N ILE A 73 13.54 -9.54 18.11
CA ILE A 73 12.43 -9.68 17.17
C ILE A 73 12.86 -10.53 15.97
N VAL A 74 14.09 -10.36 15.49
CA VAL A 74 14.64 -11.17 14.39
C VAL A 74 14.75 -12.65 14.82
N ALA A 75 15.22 -12.90 16.04
CA ALA A 75 15.30 -14.24 16.60
C ALA A 75 13.91 -14.88 16.74
N VAL A 76 12.93 -14.14 17.27
CA VAL A 76 11.53 -14.61 17.38
C VAL A 76 10.91 -14.86 16.00
N GLN A 77 11.16 -14.01 15.01
CA GLN A 77 10.66 -14.23 13.66
C GLN A 77 11.30 -15.46 13.02
N LYS A 78 12.60 -15.67 13.27
CA LYS A 78 13.30 -16.87 12.83
C LYS A 78 12.72 -18.13 13.47
N THR A 79 12.49 -18.12 14.79
CA THR A 79 11.86 -19.27 15.46
C THR A 79 10.45 -19.52 14.93
N VAL A 80 9.63 -18.48 14.75
CA VAL A 80 8.29 -18.62 14.13
C VAL A 80 8.38 -19.23 12.72
N HIS A 81 9.35 -18.80 11.91
CA HIS A 81 9.57 -19.38 10.57
C HIS A 81 10.03 -20.84 10.63
N ASP A 82 10.85 -21.20 11.62
CA ASP A 82 11.29 -22.58 11.85
C ASP A 82 10.13 -23.47 12.36
N PHE A 83 9.15 -22.90 13.08
CA PHE A 83 7.96 -23.60 13.58
C PHE A 83 6.78 -23.59 12.60
N THR A 84 6.77 -22.73 11.57
CA THR A 84 5.81 -22.89 10.48
C THR A 84 6.13 -24.20 9.77
N PRO A 85 5.21 -25.19 9.76
CA PRO A 85 5.49 -26.47 9.13
C PRO A 85 5.78 -26.19 7.66
N GLN A 86 7.04 -26.37 7.26
CA GLN A 86 7.37 -26.38 5.85
C GLN A 86 6.50 -27.45 5.22
N PRO A 87 5.73 -27.15 4.15
CA PRO A 87 4.94 -28.18 3.50
C PRO A 87 5.93 -29.28 3.12
N GLN A 88 5.74 -30.44 3.76
CA GLN A 88 6.52 -31.64 3.51
C GLN A 88 6.64 -31.74 1.99
N HIS A 89 7.86 -31.77 1.45
CA HIS A 89 8.10 -31.56 0.02
C HIS A 89 7.23 -32.49 -0.87
N TRP A 90 6.82 -33.64 -0.34
CA TRP A 90 5.95 -34.59 -0.99
C TRP A 90 4.51 -34.07 -1.23
N PHE A 91 3.92 -33.31 -0.30
CA PHE A 91 2.59 -32.73 -0.51
C PHE A 91 2.62 -31.58 -1.51
N SER A 92 3.70 -30.78 -1.54
CA SER A 92 3.80 -29.66 -2.48
C SER A 92 4.05 -30.13 -3.91
N ILE A 93 4.91 -31.13 -4.12
CA ILE A 93 5.20 -31.63 -5.48
C ILE A 93 3.94 -32.23 -6.12
N GLU A 94 3.21 -33.07 -5.40
CA GLU A 94 1.99 -33.68 -5.93
C GLU A 94 0.88 -32.64 -6.13
N PHE A 95 0.73 -31.67 -5.21
CA PHE A 95 -0.23 -30.57 -5.39
C PHE A 95 0.13 -29.69 -6.59
N THR A 96 1.40 -29.37 -6.81
CA THR A 96 1.85 -28.59 -7.97
C THR A 96 1.75 -29.37 -9.28
N LYS A 97 2.05 -30.68 -9.28
CA LYS A 97 1.84 -31.56 -10.45
C LYS A 97 0.36 -31.66 -10.81
N LEU A 98 -0.52 -31.87 -9.83
CA LEU A 98 -1.97 -31.90 -10.06
C LEU A 98 -2.51 -30.54 -10.49
N ALA A 99 -2.03 -29.44 -9.90
CA ALA A 99 -2.39 -28.10 -10.33
C ALA A 99 -1.93 -27.85 -11.78
N ARG A 100 -0.74 -28.31 -12.16
CA ARG A 100 -0.23 -28.22 -13.53
C ARG A 100 -1.07 -29.03 -14.51
N ILE A 101 -1.39 -30.28 -14.18
CA ILE A 101 -2.27 -31.14 -15.00
C ILE A 101 -3.66 -30.50 -15.14
N ASN A 102 -4.22 -29.95 -14.05
CA ASN A 102 -5.52 -29.29 -14.08
C ASN A 102 -5.51 -28.00 -14.92
N ILE A 103 -4.42 -27.21 -14.87
CA ILE A 103 -4.23 -26.02 -15.71
C ILE A 103 -4.06 -26.43 -17.19
N GLU A 104 -3.25 -27.45 -17.48
CA GLU A 104 -3.04 -27.96 -18.84
C GLU A 104 -4.35 -28.51 -19.43
N TRP A 105 -5.11 -29.29 -18.66
CA TRP A 105 -6.43 -29.78 -19.06
C TRP A 105 -7.42 -28.64 -19.30
N LYS A 106 -7.43 -27.61 -18.43
CA LYS A 106 -8.24 -26.41 -18.61
C LYS A 106 -7.89 -25.66 -19.89
N HIS A 107 -6.60 -25.57 -20.22
CA HIS A 107 -6.12 -24.92 -21.43
C HIS A 107 -6.44 -25.73 -22.69
N GLU A 108 -6.35 -27.07 -22.64
CA GLU A 108 -6.74 -27.96 -23.73
C GLU A 108 -8.26 -27.91 -23.99
N GLU A 109 -9.07 -27.90 -22.94
CA GLU A 109 -10.53 -27.75 -23.05
C GLU A 109 -10.90 -26.38 -23.65
N GLN A 110 -10.24 -25.31 -23.21
CA GLN A 110 -10.41 -23.97 -23.78
C GLN A 110 -9.96 -23.90 -25.25
N SER A 111 -8.87 -24.59 -25.61
CA SER A 111 -8.39 -24.66 -26.99
C SER A 111 -9.35 -25.41 -27.90
N ARG A 112 -9.93 -26.52 -27.40
CA ARG A 112 -10.99 -27.27 -28.10
C ARG A 112 -12.25 -26.42 -28.29
N HIS A 113 -12.64 -25.65 -27.28
CA HIS A 113 -13.75 -24.71 -27.39
C HIS A 113 -13.46 -23.62 -28.42
N ASN A 114 -12.28 -22.99 -28.37
CA ASN A 114 -11.88 -21.95 -29.32
C ASN A 114 -11.84 -22.48 -30.76
N GLU A 115 -11.33 -23.69 -30.98
CA GLU A 115 -11.34 -24.32 -32.30
C GLU A 115 -12.77 -24.62 -32.79
N SER A 116 -13.64 -25.12 -31.91
CA SER A 116 -15.05 -25.32 -32.25
C SER A 116 -15.74 -24.01 -32.65
N VAL A 117 -15.50 -22.94 -31.89
CA VAL A 117 -15.99 -21.59 -32.21
C VAL A 117 -15.43 -21.11 -33.55
N ARG A 118 -14.13 -21.32 -33.81
CA ARG A 118 -13.49 -20.96 -35.07
C ARG A 118 -14.11 -21.70 -36.26
N VAL A 119 -14.30 -23.01 -36.16
CA VAL A 119 -14.95 -23.83 -37.20
C VAL A 119 -16.39 -23.39 -37.44
N GLU A 120 -17.13 -23.04 -36.39
CA GLU A 120 -18.49 -22.51 -36.50
C GLU A 120 -18.54 -21.15 -37.20
N VAL A 121 -17.57 -20.27 -36.92
CA VAL A 121 -17.43 -18.99 -37.61
C VAL A 121 -17.09 -19.19 -39.09
N GLU A 122 -16.14 -20.07 -39.41
CA GLU A 122 -15.78 -20.40 -40.81
C GLU A 122 -16.97 -21.00 -41.57
N ARG A 123 -17.75 -21.87 -40.91
CA ARG A 123 -18.99 -22.44 -41.48
C ARG A 123 -20.01 -21.36 -41.82
N LYS A 124 -20.24 -20.40 -40.92
CA LYS A 124 -21.17 -19.27 -41.14
C LYS A 124 -20.70 -18.35 -42.27
N ASN A 125 -19.41 -18.04 -42.32
CA ASN A 125 -18.84 -17.21 -43.38
C ASN A 125 -18.97 -17.85 -44.77
N HIS A 126 -18.89 -19.18 -44.86
CA HIS A 126 -19.05 -19.88 -46.14
C HIS A 126 -20.53 -19.99 -46.58
N THR A 127 -21.49 -19.91 -45.67
CA THR A 127 -22.92 -19.93 -46.01
C THR A 127 -23.48 -18.57 -46.43
N ASP A 128 -22.79 -17.48 -46.11
CA ASP A 128 -23.17 -16.09 -46.43
C ASP A 128 -22.51 -15.53 -47.72
N SER A 129 -21.76 -16.35 -48.49
CA SER A 129 -21.26 -16.03 -49.85
C SER A 129 -22.04 -16.76 -50.94
#